data_AF-A0A135ZZY1-F1
#
_entry.id   AF-A0A135ZZY1-F1
#
_cell.length_a   1.000
_cell.length_b   1.000
_cell.length_c   1.000
_cell.angle_alpha   90.00
_cell.angle_beta   90.00
_cell.angle_gamma   90.00
#
_symmetry.space_group_name_H-M   'P 1'
#
loop_
_entity.id
_entity.type
_entity.pdbx_description
1 polymer ?
#
loop_
_entity_poly.entity_id
_entity_poly.type
_entity_poly.pdbx_seq_one_letter_code
_entity_poly.pdbx_strand_id
1 'polypeptide(L)'
;MFFFITSIRHPNNAKNYRVILDLLQLTISSVCSQKTQFKFKFLIVCNEMPNIKVDESIVEFLVVDFPQPGDGKSIELAFESVLKDKGSKLAAGLAWINQYNPSKVFIIDADDWVNSNIVEYVSVNSDTSFWYVDTGYLINLAAKKSTQKHGLCRYCGSTYIYDYKKLLDIIEYKGKLGEVLSQIEIIENINDFGMNYILGDHRRQLGYFNKLNKKIAPLPFKAICWVLDTGENHSGKTGGTQGVPVTSTMLKQFGINSLETLKRRAKLSERLKEIFAKTISYIGWAKTDKTADKV
;
A
#
# COMPACT_ATOMS: atom_id res chain seq x y z
N MET A 1 -12.78 -12.18 -7.79
CA MET A 1 -13.05 -10.75 -7.50
C MET A 1 -11.73 -10.06 -7.12
N PHE A 2 -11.51 -8.81 -7.49
CA PHE A 2 -10.31 -8.05 -7.08
C PHE A 2 -10.53 -7.42 -5.71
N PHE A 3 -9.55 -7.50 -4.81
CA PHE A 3 -9.59 -6.82 -3.51
C PHE A 3 -8.41 -5.87 -3.36
N PHE A 4 -8.69 -4.64 -2.94
CA PHE A 4 -7.71 -3.88 -2.17
C PHE A 4 -7.86 -4.28 -0.70
N ILE A 5 -6.74 -4.36 0.01
CA ILE A 5 -6.73 -4.58 1.46
C ILE A 5 -5.74 -3.60 2.10
N THR A 6 -6.16 -3.00 3.20
CA THR A 6 -5.28 -2.19 4.04
C THR A 6 -5.55 -2.47 5.50
N SER A 7 -4.65 -2.00 6.36
CA SER A 7 -4.86 -1.96 7.81
C SER A 7 -4.54 -0.56 8.32
N ILE A 8 -5.24 -0.14 9.36
CA ILE A 8 -4.93 1.11 10.05
C ILE A 8 -4.25 0.84 11.38
N ARG A 9 -3.37 1.78 11.77
CA ARG A 9 -2.67 1.75 13.05
C ARG A 9 -3.68 1.69 14.19
N HIS A 10 -3.32 0.96 15.24
CA HIS A 10 -4.06 0.98 16.49
C HIS A 10 -4.21 2.44 17.01
N PRO A 11 -5.42 2.90 17.40
CA PRO A 11 -5.68 4.26 17.84
C PRO A 11 -4.74 4.76 18.95
N ASN A 12 -4.50 3.93 19.96
CA ASN A 12 -3.61 4.26 21.09
C ASN A 12 -2.15 4.54 20.69
N ASN A 13 -1.68 4.02 19.55
CA ASN A 13 -0.32 4.25 19.08
C ASN A 13 -0.22 5.36 18.02
N ALA A 14 -1.34 6.01 17.67
CA ALA A 14 -1.33 7.20 16.82
C ALA A 14 -0.89 8.43 17.62
N LYS A 15 -0.17 9.37 16.99
CA LYS A 15 0.04 10.68 17.64
C LYS A 15 -1.25 11.49 17.59
N ASN A 16 -1.88 11.49 16.42
CA ASN A 16 -3.18 12.07 16.16
C ASN A 16 -3.99 11.13 15.24
N TYR A 17 -4.90 10.36 15.84
CA TYR A 17 -5.70 9.39 15.09
C TYR A 17 -6.59 10.05 14.04
N ARG A 18 -7.03 11.30 14.27
CA ARG A 18 -7.82 12.04 13.28
C ARG A 18 -7.06 12.25 11.97
N VAL A 19 -5.77 12.53 12.03
CA VAL A 19 -4.92 12.68 10.83
C VAL A 19 -4.85 11.37 10.04
N ILE A 20 -4.75 10.23 10.73
CA ILE A 20 -4.79 8.90 10.08
C ILE A 20 -6.13 8.71 9.35
N LEU A 21 -7.25 9.08 9.96
CA LEU A 21 -8.56 8.98 9.34
C LEU A 21 -8.73 9.93 8.13
N ASP A 22 -8.17 11.13 8.20
CA ASP A 22 -8.19 12.09 7.09
C ASP A 22 -7.35 11.57 5.89
N LEU A 23 -6.20 10.93 6.15
CA LEU A 23 -5.39 10.26 5.13
C LEU A 23 -6.13 9.05 4.53
N LEU A 24 -6.73 8.22 5.38
CA LEU A 24 -7.54 7.08 4.95
C LEU A 24 -8.69 7.53 4.04
N GLN A 25 -9.33 8.67 4.32
CA GLN A 25 -10.40 9.20 3.46
C GLN A 25 -9.90 9.53 2.04
N LEU A 26 -8.65 10.01 1.90
CA LEU A 26 -8.03 10.21 0.58
C LEU A 26 -7.73 8.88 -0.12
N THR A 27 -7.21 7.89 0.61
CA THR A 27 -6.98 6.54 0.07
C THR A 27 -8.29 5.86 -0.35
N ILE A 28 -9.34 5.95 0.46
CA ILE A 28 -10.70 5.49 0.09
C ILE A 28 -11.15 6.18 -1.20
N SER A 29 -11.04 7.50 -1.28
CA SER A 29 -11.42 8.25 -2.49
C SER A 29 -10.64 7.78 -3.72
N SER A 30 -9.35 7.47 -3.54
CA SER A 30 -8.48 6.96 -4.58
C SER A 30 -8.90 5.56 -5.07
N VAL A 31 -9.21 4.65 -4.14
CA VAL A 31 -9.67 3.29 -4.44
C VAL A 31 -11.08 3.28 -5.02
N CYS A 32 -12.01 4.10 -4.53
CA CYS A 32 -13.35 4.19 -5.11
C CYS A 32 -13.37 4.78 -6.52
N SER A 33 -12.28 5.45 -6.93
CA SER A 33 -12.15 6.05 -8.26
C SER A 33 -11.60 5.10 -9.33
N GLN A 34 -11.58 3.79 -9.09
CA GLN A 34 -11.17 2.83 -10.13
C GLN A 34 -12.13 2.91 -11.33
N LYS A 35 -11.55 2.99 -12.53
CA LYS A 35 -12.24 3.02 -13.81
C LYS A 35 -12.22 1.63 -14.40
N THR A 36 -13.24 0.86 -14.09
CA THR A 36 -13.28 -0.56 -14.46
C THR A 36 -14.70 -1.06 -14.60
N GLN A 37 -14.87 -2.09 -15.41
CA GLN A 37 -16.10 -2.87 -15.50
C GLN A 37 -16.13 -4.07 -14.54
N PHE A 38 -14.98 -4.43 -13.95
CA PHE A 38 -14.85 -5.60 -13.09
C PHE A 38 -15.23 -5.27 -11.64
N LYS A 39 -15.85 -6.24 -10.95
CA LYS A 39 -16.18 -6.11 -9.53
C LYS A 39 -14.91 -6.11 -8.68
N PHE A 40 -14.81 -5.13 -7.79
CA PHE A 40 -13.78 -5.06 -6.76
C PHE A 40 -14.35 -4.60 -5.43
N LYS A 41 -13.59 -4.85 -4.35
CA LYS A 41 -13.87 -4.37 -3.00
C LYS A 41 -12.60 -3.81 -2.36
N PHE A 42 -12.78 -3.02 -1.31
CA PHE A 42 -11.72 -2.48 -0.48
C PHE A 42 -11.99 -2.83 0.99
N LEU A 43 -11.19 -3.75 1.53
CA LEU A 43 -11.25 -4.11 2.94
C LEU A 43 -10.28 -3.27 3.75
N ILE A 44 -10.78 -2.66 4.82
CA ILE A 44 -9.99 -1.88 5.78
C ILE A 44 -10.06 -2.58 7.14
N VAL A 45 -8.94 -3.12 7.61
CA VAL A 45 -8.86 -3.78 8.92
C VAL A 45 -8.47 -2.76 9.99
N CYS A 46 -9.27 -2.67 11.05
CA CYS A 46 -9.19 -1.61 12.07
C CYS A 46 -9.48 -2.13 13.47
N ASN A 47 -9.00 -1.44 14.51
CA ASN A 47 -9.35 -1.75 15.90
C ASN A 47 -10.62 -1.04 16.37
N GLU A 48 -10.90 0.12 15.77
CA GLU A 48 -12.09 0.90 16.03
C GLU A 48 -12.73 1.24 14.68
N MET A 49 -14.06 1.14 14.61
CA MET A 49 -14.82 1.47 13.41
C MET A 49 -14.64 2.96 13.08
N PRO A 50 -14.03 3.31 11.92
CA PRO A 50 -13.89 4.70 11.54
C PRO A 50 -15.24 5.35 11.26
N ASN A 51 -15.48 6.53 11.82
CA ASN A 51 -16.63 7.36 11.44
C ASN A 51 -16.34 8.11 10.12
N ILE A 52 -16.27 7.35 9.02
CA ILE A 52 -16.06 7.85 7.66
C ILE A 52 -17.22 7.36 6.80
N LYS A 53 -17.90 8.28 6.11
CA LYS A 53 -18.92 7.91 5.13
C LYS A 53 -18.26 7.29 3.90
N VAL A 54 -18.68 6.09 3.53
CA VAL A 54 -18.13 5.32 2.41
C VAL A 54 -19.23 4.78 1.50
N ASP A 55 -18.85 4.37 0.30
CA ASP A 55 -19.70 3.53 -0.55
C ASP A 55 -19.57 2.07 -0.07
N GLU A 56 -20.56 1.60 0.69
CA GLU A 56 -20.58 0.26 1.28
C GLU A 56 -20.63 -0.88 0.24
N SER A 57 -20.93 -0.57 -1.03
CA SER A 57 -20.84 -1.56 -2.11
C SER A 57 -19.38 -1.87 -2.48
N ILE A 58 -18.47 -0.92 -2.24
CA ILE A 58 -17.03 -1.03 -2.52
C ILE A 58 -16.23 -1.24 -1.23
N VAL A 59 -16.51 -0.46 -0.19
CA VAL A 59 -15.70 -0.38 1.03
C VAL A 59 -16.33 -1.19 2.16
N GLU A 60 -15.50 -1.93 2.86
CA GLU A 60 -15.89 -2.75 3.99
C GLU A 60 -14.87 -2.61 5.12
N PHE A 61 -15.36 -2.48 6.34
CA PHE A 61 -14.53 -2.41 7.54
C PHE A 61 -14.56 -3.74 8.27
N LEU A 62 -13.38 -4.29 8.56
CA LEU A 62 -13.22 -5.42 9.47
C LEU A 62 -12.67 -4.90 10.79
N VAL A 63 -13.48 -4.97 11.84
CA VAL A 63 -13.08 -4.58 13.19
C VAL A 63 -12.47 -5.79 13.90
N VAL A 64 -11.27 -5.62 14.45
CA VAL A 64 -10.55 -6.63 15.23
C VAL A 64 -10.25 -6.11 16.64
N ASP A 65 -10.14 -7.03 17.60
CA ASP A 65 -9.87 -6.74 19.02
C ASP A 65 -8.38 -6.87 19.39
N PHE A 66 -7.49 -6.77 18.39
CA PHE A 66 -6.06 -7.02 18.59
C PHE A 66 -5.45 -5.98 19.54
N PRO A 67 -4.57 -6.40 20.48
CA PRO A 67 -3.95 -5.48 21.41
C PRO A 67 -3.06 -4.46 20.70
N GLN A 68 -2.85 -3.32 21.35
CA GLN A 68 -1.92 -2.30 20.88
C GLN A 68 -0.49 -2.88 20.77
N PRO A 69 0.29 -2.59 19.70
CA PRO A 69 1.68 -3.01 19.56
C PRO A 69 2.62 -2.31 20.55
N GLY A 70 2.56 -2.70 21.83
CA GLY A 70 3.42 -2.18 22.89
C GLY A 70 3.04 -0.77 23.37
N ASP A 71 3.84 -0.27 24.32
CA ASP A 71 3.69 1.06 24.90
C ASP A 71 4.43 2.11 24.05
N GLY A 72 3.80 3.28 23.86
CA GLY A 72 4.37 4.39 23.09
C GLY A 72 3.59 4.73 21.82
N LYS A 73 4.03 5.79 21.13
CA LYS A 73 3.34 6.31 19.93
C LYS A 73 4.25 6.39 18.73
N SER A 74 3.72 5.99 17.56
CA SER A 74 4.35 6.21 16.25
C SER A 74 5.80 5.72 16.20
N ILE A 75 6.80 6.61 16.06
CA ILE A 75 8.22 6.26 15.91
C ILE A 75 8.87 5.70 17.20
N GLU A 76 8.20 5.83 18.34
CA GLU A 76 8.68 5.28 19.62
C GLU A 76 8.50 3.76 19.70
N LEU A 77 7.62 3.20 18.86
CA LEU A 77 7.36 1.77 18.85
C LEU A 77 8.51 0.98 18.24
N ALA A 78 8.76 -0.19 18.83
CA ALA A 78 9.66 -1.17 18.24
C ALA A 78 9.16 -1.57 16.85
N PHE A 79 10.05 -1.56 15.86
CA PHE A 79 9.71 -1.83 14.47
C PHE A 79 9.01 -3.19 14.31
N GLU A 80 9.51 -4.24 14.97
CA GLU A 80 8.92 -5.58 14.96
C GLU A 80 7.47 -5.60 15.47
N SER A 81 7.14 -4.81 16.50
CA SER A 81 5.76 -4.70 17.00
C SER A 81 4.83 -4.07 15.97
N VAL A 82 5.31 -3.08 15.21
CA VAL A 82 4.55 -2.44 14.12
C VAL A 82 4.35 -3.42 12.96
N LEU A 83 5.38 -4.17 12.57
CA LEU A 83 5.28 -5.20 11.54
C LEU A 83 4.26 -6.28 11.92
N LYS A 84 4.30 -6.73 13.18
CA LYS A 84 3.38 -7.74 13.71
C LYS A 84 1.93 -7.26 13.75
N ASP A 85 1.67 -6.03 14.19
CA ASP A 85 0.32 -5.44 14.17
C ASP A 85 -0.22 -5.35 12.74
N LYS A 86 0.55 -4.77 11.82
CA LYS A 86 0.18 -4.67 10.40
C LYS A 86 -0.04 -6.06 9.78
N GLY A 87 0.92 -6.96 9.95
CA GLY A 87 0.91 -8.29 9.37
C GLY A 87 -0.27 -9.12 9.84
N SER A 88 -0.54 -9.15 11.15
CA SER A 88 -1.68 -9.87 11.71
C SER A 88 -3.03 -9.31 11.27
N LYS A 89 -3.20 -7.98 11.16
CA LYS A 89 -4.42 -7.36 10.61
C LYS A 89 -4.64 -7.70 9.15
N LEU A 90 -3.59 -7.59 8.33
CA LEU A 90 -3.69 -7.96 6.91
C LEU A 90 -4.02 -9.44 6.73
N ALA A 91 -3.44 -10.31 7.55
CA ALA A 91 -3.78 -11.72 7.59
C ALA A 91 -5.25 -11.97 7.97
N ALA A 92 -5.77 -11.27 9.00
CA ALA A 92 -7.17 -11.34 9.39
C ALA A 92 -8.08 -10.98 8.21
N GLY A 93 -7.73 -9.90 7.51
CA GLY A 93 -8.47 -9.48 6.34
C GLY A 93 -8.37 -10.47 5.18
N LEU A 94 -7.19 -11.06 4.92
CA LEU A 94 -7.02 -12.12 3.91
C LEU A 94 -7.90 -13.34 4.20
N ALA A 95 -8.01 -13.75 5.46
CA ALA A 95 -8.89 -14.83 5.87
C ALA A 95 -10.36 -14.47 5.68
N TRP A 96 -10.75 -13.26 6.11
CA TRP A 96 -12.12 -12.75 6.00
C TRP A 96 -12.62 -12.66 4.56
N ILE A 97 -11.81 -12.14 3.62
CA ILE A 97 -12.25 -11.95 2.24
C ILE A 97 -12.48 -13.26 1.47
N ASN A 98 -12.07 -14.42 2.03
CA ASN A 98 -12.27 -15.72 1.38
C ASN A 98 -13.75 -15.96 0.99
N GLN A 99 -14.69 -15.46 1.79
CA GLN A 99 -16.13 -15.58 1.53
C GLN A 99 -16.56 -14.95 0.19
N TYR A 100 -15.75 -14.05 -0.37
CA TYR A 100 -15.99 -13.41 -1.67
C TYR A 100 -15.28 -14.10 -2.84
N ASN A 101 -14.61 -15.23 -2.59
CA ASN A 101 -13.78 -15.95 -3.57
C ASN A 101 -12.86 -15.01 -4.39
N PRO A 102 -11.90 -14.33 -3.72
CA PRO A 102 -11.06 -13.35 -4.37
C PRO A 102 -10.09 -14.03 -5.35
N SER A 103 -9.83 -13.36 -6.46
CA SER A 103 -8.86 -13.79 -7.47
C SER A 103 -7.54 -13.06 -7.31
N LYS A 104 -7.60 -11.75 -7.01
CA LYS A 104 -6.43 -10.90 -6.82
C LYS A 104 -6.57 -10.08 -5.55
N VAL A 105 -5.46 -9.86 -4.87
CA VAL A 105 -5.37 -8.96 -3.72
C VAL A 105 -4.25 -7.96 -3.93
N PHE A 106 -4.54 -6.69 -3.70
CA PHE A 106 -3.57 -5.61 -3.64
C PHE A 106 -3.50 -5.08 -2.21
N ILE A 107 -2.39 -5.37 -1.54
CA ILE A 107 -2.07 -4.80 -0.23
C ILE A 107 -1.56 -3.38 -0.42
N ILE A 108 -2.19 -2.41 0.24
CA ILE A 108 -1.80 -1.00 0.21
C ILE A 108 -1.71 -0.42 1.62
N ASP A 109 -0.84 0.56 1.81
CA ASP A 109 -0.80 1.38 3.02
C ASP A 109 -1.98 2.37 3.02
N ALA A 110 -2.50 2.67 4.22
CA ALA A 110 -3.73 3.45 4.41
C ALA A 110 -3.58 4.96 4.09
N ASP A 111 -2.38 5.41 3.75
CA ASP A 111 -2.04 6.80 3.39
C ASP A 111 -1.56 6.95 1.94
N ASP A 112 -1.43 5.86 1.18
CA ASP A 112 -1.00 5.88 -0.21
C ASP A 112 -2.18 5.99 -1.19
N TRP A 113 -1.91 6.48 -2.41
CA TRP A 113 -2.92 6.61 -3.47
C TRP A 113 -2.63 5.68 -4.64
N VAL A 114 -3.69 5.09 -5.20
CA VAL A 114 -3.63 4.11 -6.29
C VAL A 114 -4.15 4.71 -7.59
N ASN A 115 -3.51 4.37 -8.70
CA ASN A 115 -3.95 4.80 -10.02
C ASN A 115 -5.32 4.19 -10.36
N SER A 116 -6.22 4.98 -10.94
CA SER A 116 -7.59 4.57 -11.27
C SER A 116 -7.71 3.42 -12.27
N ASN A 117 -6.64 3.01 -12.96
CA ASN A 117 -6.70 1.98 -14.01
C ASN A 117 -6.22 0.59 -13.55
N ILE A 118 -5.89 0.41 -12.26
CA ILE A 118 -5.25 -0.82 -11.76
C ILE A 118 -6.18 -2.02 -11.87
N VAL A 119 -7.43 -1.89 -11.41
CA VAL A 119 -8.38 -3.02 -11.40
C VAL A 119 -8.67 -3.49 -12.83
N GLU A 120 -8.91 -2.57 -13.77
CA GLU A 120 -9.14 -2.91 -15.17
C GLU A 120 -7.93 -3.63 -15.75
N TYR A 121 -6.73 -3.05 -15.61
CA TYR A 121 -5.52 -3.59 -16.20
C TYR A 121 -5.19 -5.00 -15.66
N VAL A 122 -5.27 -5.21 -14.34
CA VAL A 122 -4.95 -6.51 -13.73
C VAL A 122 -6.01 -7.55 -14.07
N SER A 123 -7.29 -7.16 -14.11
CA SER A 123 -8.40 -8.08 -14.39
C SER A 123 -8.40 -8.56 -15.85
N VAL A 124 -8.07 -7.69 -16.81
CA VAL A 124 -7.88 -8.08 -18.22
C VAL A 124 -6.68 -9.02 -18.40
N ASN A 125 -5.65 -8.90 -17.55
CA ASN A 125 -4.45 -9.73 -17.60
C ASN A 125 -4.45 -10.81 -16.50
N SER A 126 -5.56 -11.55 -16.37
CA SER A 126 -5.85 -12.45 -15.26
C SER A 126 -4.83 -13.57 -15.02
N ASP A 127 -4.16 -14.03 -16.09
CA ASP A 127 -3.19 -15.13 -16.05
C ASP A 127 -1.90 -14.78 -15.28
N THR A 128 -1.62 -13.48 -15.13
CA THR A 128 -0.46 -13.02 -14.38
C THR A 128 -0.71 -13.20 -12.89
N SER A 129 0.11 -14.03 -12.25
CA SER A 129 -0.08 -14.39 -10.84
C SER A 129 0.34 -13.28 -9.90
N PHE A 130 1.41 -12.55 -10.21
CA PHE A 130 1.92 -11.52 -9.33
C PHE A 130 2.27 -10.27 -10.14
N TRP A 131 2.00 -9.12 -9.56
CA TRP A 131 2.40 -7.83 -10.10
C TRP A 131 3.25 -7.08 -9.11
N TYR A 132 4.14 -6.25 -9.61
CA TYR A 132 4.83 -5.25 -8.80
C TYR A 132 4.76 -3.87 -9.42
N VAL A 133 4.87 -2.85 -8.57
CA VAL A 133 4.94 -1.45 -8.95
C VAL A 133 6.39 -1.01 -8.89
N ASP A 134 6.95 -0.69 -10.05
CA ASP A 134 8.28 -0.10 -10.12
C ASP A 134 8.24 1.42 -10.21
N THR A 135 7.20 1.99 -10.84
CA THR A 135 7.14 3.40 -11.19
C THR A 135 5.90 4.07 -10.60
N GLY A 136 6.09 5.28 -10.08
CA GLY A 136 5.03 6.09 -9.50
C GLY A 136 5.54 7.45 -9.06
N TYR A 137 4.89 8.03 -8.05
CA TYR A 137 5.26 9.32 -7.47
C TYR A 137 5.59 9.18 -6.00
N LEU A 138 6.62 9.89 -5.54
CA LEU A 138 6.79 10.24 -4.14
C LEU A 138 6.11 11.60 -3.94
N ILE A 139 5.22 11.69 -2.95
CA ILE A 139 4.48 12.91 -2.62
C ILE A 139 4.94 13.41 -1.26
N ASN A 140 5.45 14.64 -1.21
CA ASN A 140 5.53 15.37 0.05
C ASN A 140 4.21 16.14 0.19
N LEU A 141 3.37 15.69 1.13
CA LEU A 141 2.02 16.21 1.32
C LEU A 141 2.04 17.65 1.84
N ALA A 142 2.85 17.92 2.87
CA ALA A 142 2.97 19.24 3.50
C ALA A 142 3.47 20.32 2.51
N ALA A 143 4.50 20.00 1.72
CA ALA A 143 5.07 20.88 0.72
C ALA A 143 4.27 20.89 -0.60
N LYS A 144 3.28 20.00 -0.75
CA LYS A 144 2.46 19.82 -1.96
C LYS A 144 3.32 19.63 -3.22
N LYS A 145 4.36 18.80 -3.09
CA LYS A 145 5.33 18.51 -4.15
C LYS A 145 5.38 17.02 -4.47
N SER A 146 5.74 16.72 -5.72
CA SER A 146 5.88 15.35 -6.21
C SER A 146 7.19 15.18 -6.98
N THR A 147 7.76 13.97 -6.85
CA THR A 147 8.84 13.48 -7.71
C THR A 147 8.47 12.12 -8.29
N GLN A 148 8.65 11.92 -9.58
CA GLN A 148 8.52 10.62 -10.22
C GLN A 148 9.69 9.73 -9.82
N LYS A 149 9.38 8.50 -9.39
CA LYS A 149 10.37 7.55 -8.88
C LYS A 149 10.27 6.19 -9.56
N HIS A 150 11.42 5.59 -9.85
CA HIS A 150 11.57 4.19 -10.28
C HIS A 150 12.14 3.30 -9.18
N GLY A 151 11.79 2.01 -9.22
CA GLY A 151 12.10 1.02 -8.19
C GLY A 151 11.38 1.30 -6.87
N LEU A 152 10.12 1.72 -6.93
CA LEU A 152 9.30 2.06 -5.75
C LEU A 152 9.10 0.90 -4.77
N CYS A 153 9.03 -0.34 -5.28
CA CYS A 153 8.94 -1.56 -4.47
C CYS A 153 10.02 -1.70 -3.38
N ARG A 154 11.17 -1.03 -3.55
CA ARG A 154 12.23 -0.98 -2.52
C ARG A 154 11.88 -0.11 -1.31
N TYR A 155 10.82 0.70 -1.40
CA TYR A 155 10.55 1.80 -0.46
C TYR A 155 9.11 1.87 0.03
N CYS A 156 8.13 1.60 -0.83
CA CYS A 156 6.69 1.75 -0.55
C CYS A 156 6.03 0.38 -0.34
N GLY A 157 5.15 0.26 0.65
CA GLY A 157 4.43 -0.98 0.96
C GLY A 157 3.30 -1.31 -0.02
N SER A 158 2.82 -0.31 -0.75
CA SER A 158 1.69 -0.40 -1.68
C SER A 158 2.08 -0.87 -3.08
N THR A 159 3.03 -1.80 -3.21
CA THR A 159 3.68 -2.08 -4.51
C THR A 159 3.48 -3.49 -5.05
N TYR A 160 2.69 -4.35 -4.41
CA TYR A 160 2.51 -5.73 -4.86
C TYR A 160 1.05 -6.16 -4.94
N ILE A 161 0.72 -6.85 -6.03
CA ILE A 161 -0.59 -7.45 -6.26
C ILE A 161 -0.37 -8.95 -6.41
N TYR A 162 -1.17 -9.74 -5.72
CA TYR A 162 -1.01 -11.18 -5.64
C TYR A 162 -2.23 -11.90 -6.18
N ASP A 163 -2.00 -13.06 -6.76
CA ASP A 163 -2.99 -14.12 -6.83
C ASP A 163 -3.33 -14.55 -5.39
N TYR A 164 -4.62 -14.51 -5.06
CA TYR A 164 -5.08 -14.69 -3.68
C TYR A 164 -4.67 -16.06 -3.10
N LYS A 165 -4.93 -17.14 -3.85
CA LYS A 165 -4.64 -18.50 -3.36
C LYS A 165 -3.15 -18.71 -3.21
N LYS A 166 -2.35 -18.25 -4.17
CA LYS A 166 -0.90 -18.37 -4.09
C LYS A 166 -0.33 -17.52 -2.95
N LEU A 167 -0.92 -16.38 -2.63
CA LEU A 167 -0.53 -15.59 -1.45
C LEU A 167 -0.76 -16.40 -0.16
N LEU A 168 -1.92 -17.05 0.00
CA LEU A 168 -2.18 -17.93 1.14
C LEU A 168 -1.17 -19.08 1.21
N ASP A 169 -0.81 -19.68 0.07
CA ASP A 169 0.22 -20.72 0.01
C ASP A 169 1.60 -20.19 0.44
N ILE A 170 1.99 -18.99 -0.02
CA ILE A 170 3.30 -18.38 0.29
C ILE A 170 3.43 -18.09 1.80
N ILE A 171 2.37 -17.61 2.44
CA ILE A 171 2.37 -17.33 3.87
C ILE A 171 2.04 -18.58 4.71
N GLU A 172 1.82 -19.73 4.07
CA GLU A 172 1.41 -20.99 4.68
C GLU A 172 0.23 -20.81 5.65
N TYR A 173 -0.82 -20.11 5.21
CA TYR A 173 -1.97 -19.85 6.07
C TYR A 173 -2.70 -21.15 6.43
N LYS A 174 -2.74 -21.50 7.71
CA LYS A 174 -3.38 -22.73 8.24
C LYS A 174 -4.67 -22.46 9.02
N GLY A 175 -5.01 -21.20 9.23
CA GLY A 175 -6.18 -20.79 9.98
C GLY A 175 -7.47 -21.06 9.23
N LYS A 176 -8.60 -20.98 9.95
CA LYS A 176 -9.92 -21.05 9.32
C LYS A 176 -10.16 -19.81 8.46
N LEU A 177 -10.59 -20.04 7.23
CA LEU A 177 -10.95 -18.97 6.30
C LEU A 177 -12.42 -18.53 6.51
N GLY A 178 -12.69 -17.23 6.37
CA GLY A 178 -14.01 -16.64 6.58
C GLY A 178 -14.38 -16.34 8.04
N GLU A 179 -13.49 -16.63 9.00
CA GLU A 179 -13.68 -16.33 10.42
C GLU A 179 -12.66 -15.28 10.88
N VAL A 180 -13.02 -14.49 11.89
CA VAL A 180 -12.10 -13.57 12.56
C VAL A 180 -11.48 -14.30 13.75
N LEU A 181 -10.22 -14.70 13.59
CA LEU A 181 -9.43 -15.31 14.67
C LEU A 181 -8.80 -14.23 15.55
N SER A 182 -8.45 -14.60 16.79
CA SER A 182 -7.65 -13.73 17.66
C SER A 182 -6.26 -13.46 17.06
N GLN A 183 -5.60 -12.39 17.51
CA GLN A 183 -4.27 -12.06 16.99
C GLN A 183 -3.28 -13.22 17.16
N ILE A 184 -3.31 -13.87 18.33
CA ILE A 184 -2.41 -14.99 18.67
C ILE A 184 -2.64 -16.14 17.70
N GLU A 185 -3.89 -16.56 17.50
CA GLU A 185 -4.23 -17.63 16.57
C GLU A 185 -3.80 -17.29 15.15
N ILE A 186 -3.94 -16.03 14.69
CA ILE A 186 -3.46 -15.63 13.37
C ILE A 186 -1.95 -15.81 13.24
N ILE A 187 -1.20 -15.38 14.25
CA ILE A 187 0.26 -15.48 14.25
C ILE A 187 0.70 -16.94 14.20
N GLU A 188 0.06 -17.81 14.98
CA GLU A 188 0.36 -19.25 15.01
C GLU A 188 0.02 -19.95 13.68
N ASN A 189 -0.88 -19.37 12.89
CA ASN A 189 -1.35 -19.94 11.62
C ASN A 189 -0.66 -19.38 10.38
N ILE A 190 0.43 -18.62 10.54
CA ILE A 190 1.21 -18.02 9.44
C ILE A 190 2.69 -18.29 9.65
N ASN A 191 3.42 -18.55 8.57
CA ASN A 191 4.88 -18.68 8.66
C ASN A 191 5.57 -17.33 8.94
N ASP A 192 6.73 -17.38 9.62
CA ASP A 192 7.48 -16.17 10.00
C ASP A 192 7.84 -15.29 8.80
N PHE A 193 8.10 -15.91 7.65
CA PHE A 193 8.44 -15.20 6.42
C PHE A 193 7.25 -14.35 5.92
N GLY A 194 6.06 -14.95 5.86
CA GLY A 194 4.83 -14.30 5.45
C GLY A 194 4.44 -13.17 6.39
N MET A 195 4.52 -13.41 7.70
CA MET A 195 4.24 -12.40 8.71
C MET A 195 5.16 -11.18 8.58
N ASN A 196 6.48 -11.41 8.55
CA ASN A 196 7.45 -10.32 8.68
C ASN A 196 7.85 -9.66 7.37
N TYR A 197 7.79 -10.38 6.23
CA TYR A 197 8.35 -9.91 4.96
C TYR A 197 7.36 -9.83 3.80
N ILE A 198 6.16 -10.39 3.95
CA ILE A 198 5.08 -10.25 2.96
C ILE A 198 3.98 -9.30 3.46
N LEU A 199 3.48 -9.53 4.68
CA LEU A 199 2.35 -8.77 5.23
C LEU A 199 2.82 -7.58 6.08
N GLY A 200 3.78 -7.80 6.98
CA GLY A 200 4.34 -6.74 7.83
C GLY A 200 5.22 -5.74 7.07
N ASP A 201 6.12 -6.26 6.21
CA ASP A 201 7.09 -5.48 5.41
C ASP A 201 6.98 -5.80 3.91
N HIS A 202 7.72 -5.06 3.09
CA HIS A 202 7.68 -5.16 1.62
C HIS A 202 9.05 -5.30 0.95
N ARG A 203 10.14 -5.19 1.70
CA ARG A 203 11.49 -4.98 1.11
C ARG A 203 12.19 -6.23 0.55
N ARG A 204 11.56 -7.40 0.59
CA ARG A 204 12.19 -8.67 0.18
C ARG A 204 11.43 -9.42 -0.90
N GLN A 205 10.29 -8.89 -1.32
CA GLN A 205 9.32 -9.68 -2.06
C GLN A 205 9.73 -9.88 -3.52
N LEU A 206 10.33 -8.88 -4.18
CA LEU A 206 10.71 -9.05 -5.59
C LEU A 206 11.84 -10.06 -5.72
N GLY A 207 12.86 -9.97 -4.85
CA GLY A 207 13.93 -10.96 -4.77
C GLY A 207 13.38 -12.38 -4.57
N TYR A 208 12.48 -12.54 -3.60
CA TYR A 208 11.83 -13.82 -3.31
C TYR A 208 11.04 -14.38 -4.50
N PHE A 209 10.18 -13.58 -5.13
CA PHE A 209 9.37 -14.06 -6.27
C PHE A 209 10.20 -14.43 -7.49
N ASN A 210 11.28 -13.69 -7.76
CA ASN A 210 12.21 -14.02 -8.84
C ASN A 210 12.96 -15.33 -8.57
N LYS A 211 13.42 -15.57 -7.33
CA LYS A 211 14.09 -16.82 -6.94
C LYS A 211 13.19 -18.05 -7.09
N LEU A 212 11.90 -17.90 -6.80
CA LEU A 212 10.92 -18.97 -6.97
C LEU A 212 10.47 -19.19 -8.42
N ASN A 213 11.09 -18.49 -9.39
CA ASN A 213 10.70 -18.47 -10.80
C ASN A 213 9.18 -18.22 -10.98
N LYS A 214 8.58 -17.46 -10.06
CA LYS A 214 7.17 -17.10 -10.14
C LYS A 214 7.06 -16.00 -11.18
N LYS A 215 6.10 -16.13 -12.10
CA LYS A 215 5.77 -15.08 -13.07
C LYS A 215 5.27 -13.85 -12.33
N ILE A 216 6.17 -12.91 -12.06
CA ILE A 216 5.88 -11.57 -11.54
C ILE A 216 6.12 -10.54 -12.65
N ALA A 217 5.18 -9.63 -12.87
CA ALA A 217 5.26 -8.63 -13.92
C ALA A 217 5.16 -7.19 -13.38
N PRO A 218 5.84 -6.21 -13.97
CA PRO A 218 5.65 -4.82 -13.61
C PRO A 218 4.32 -4.28 -14.15
N LEU A 219 3.68 -3.39 -13.40
CA LEU A 219 2.63 -2.54 -13.99
C LEU A 219 3.26 -1.50 -14.94
N PRO A 220 2.77 -1.32 -16.18
CA PRO A 220 3.42 -0.51 -17.20
C PRO A 220 3.11 1.00 -17.09
N PHE A 221 2.62 1.45 -15.93
CA PHE A 221 2.23 2.82 -15.68
C PHE A 221 2.53 3.25 -14.24
N LYS A 222 2.36 4.55 -13.98
CA LYS A 222 2.59 5.15 -12.66
C LYS A 222 1.46 4.75 -11.73
N ALA A 223 1.64 3.62 -11.06
CA ALA A 223 0.54 2.95 -10.38
C ALA A 223 0.27 3.51 -8.98
N ILE A 224 1.27 4.13 -8.32
CA ILE A 224 1.18 4.51 -6.91
C ILE A 224 1.72 5.92 -6.67
N CYS A 225 1.07 6.63 -5.75
CA CYS A 225 1.67 7.75 -5.02
C CYS A 225 2.05 7.28 -3.62
N TRP A 226 3.36 7.25 -3.33
CA TRP A 226 3.90 7.05 -2.00
C TRP A 226 3.86 8.37 -1.23
N VAL A 227 2.96 8.47 -0.25
CA VAL A 227 2.67 9.73 0.43
C VAL A 227 3.48 9.86 1.72
N LEU A 228 4.22 10.96 1.81
CA LEU A 228 5.15 11.27 2.89
C LEU A 228 4.89 12.65 3.46
N ASP A 229 5.55 12.93 4.58
CA ASP A 229 5.41 14.19 5.33
C ASP A 229 3.97 14.41 5.81
N THR A 230 3.35 13.34 6.30
CA THR A 230 1.97 13.36 6.80
C THR A 230 1.89 13.68 8.30
N GLY A 231 3.04 13.72 9.00
CA GLY A 231 3.12 13.77 10.46
C GLY A 231 2.91 12.41 11.15
N GLU A 232 2.39 11.41 10.42
CA GLU A 232 2.08 10.07 10.95
C GLU A 232 2.89 8.93 10.33
N ASN A 233 3.64 9.17 9.25
CA ASN A 233 4.46 8.12 8.63
C ASN A 233 5.43 7.49 9.66
N HIS A 234 5.40 6.16 9.82
CA HIS A 234 6.27 5.49 10.80
C HIS A 234 7.76 5.69 10.50
N SER A 235 8.13 5.74 9.23
CA SER A 235 9.53 5.94 8.81
C SER A 235 10.13 7.30 9.19
N GLY A 236 9.30 8.27 9.61
CA GLY A 236 9.72 9.65 9.83
C GLY A 236 10.21 10.39 8.58
N LYS A 237 10.10 9.77 7.39
CA LYS A 237 10.56 10.37 6.14
C LYS A 237 9.57 11.43 5.66
N THR A 238 10.12 12.58 5.26
CA THR A 238 9.36 13.66 4.64
C THR A 238 9.35 13.58 3.12
N GLY A 239 10.16 12.69 2.53
CA GLY A 239 10.40 12.68 1.08
C GLY A 239 11.23 13.87 0.57
N GLY A 240 11.63 14.79 1.46
CA GLY A 240 12.35 16.01 1.13
C GLY A 240 11.48 17.07 0.44
N THR A 241 12.07 18.24 0.16
CA THR A 241 11.36 19.39 -0.45
C THR A 241 11.64 19.55 -1.95
N GLN A 242 12.34 18.58 -2.54
CA GLN A 242 12.61 18.53 -3.97
C GLN A 242 11.36 18.07 -4.75
N GLY A 243 11.38 18.27 -6.06
CA GLY A 243 10.26 17.93 -6.94
C GLY A 243 9.49 19.15 -7.44
N VAL A 244 8.45 18.87 -8.20
CA VAL A 244 7.57 19.86 -8.83
C VAL A 244 6.26 19.97 -8.04
N PRO A 245 5.53 21.11 -8.10
CA PRO A 245 4.19 21.21 -7.53
C PRO A 245 3.28 20.08 -8.01
N VAL A 246 2.55 19.47 -7.07
CA VAL A 246 1.47 18.54 -7.38
C VAL A 246 0.43 19.28 -8.22
N THR A 247 -0.05 18.63 -9.29
CA THR A 247 -1.03 19.23 -10.22
C THR A 247 -2.35 18.49 -10.15
N SER A 248 -3.46 19.18 -10.43
CA SER A 248 -4.78 18.56 -10.53
C SER A 248 -4.83 17.45 -11.59
N THR A 249 -4.08 17.59 -12.69
CA THR A 249 -3.96 16.54 -13.72
C THR A 249 -3.30 15.27 -13.18
N MET A 250 -2.31 15.40 -12.30
CA MET A 250 -1.71 14.26 -11.62
C MET A 250 -2.72 13.64 -10.65
N LEU A 251 -3.32 14.43 -9.77
CA LEU A 251 -4.28 13.96 -8.76
C LEU A 251 -5.49 13.22 -9.37
N LYS A 252 -6.01 13.70 -10.51
CA LYS A 252 -7.08 13.05 -11.27
C LYS A 252 -6.76 11.63 -11.74
N GLN A 253 -5.49 11.28 -11.93
CA GLN A 253 -5.08 9.90 -12.27
C GLN A 253 -5.24 8.93 -11.09
N PHE A 254 -5.32 9.48 -9.87
CA PHE A 254 -5.42 8.75 -8.62
C PHE A 254 -6.76 9.00 -7.91
N GLY A 255 -7.75 9.60 -8.59
CA GLY A 255 -9.07 9.87 -8.00
C GLY A 255 -9.12 10.98 -6.95
N ILE A 256 -8.04 11.74 -6.75
CA ILE A 256 -7.97 12.76 -5.71
C ILE A 256 -8.49 14.11 -6.25
N ASN A 257 -9.60 14.59 -5.69
CA ASN A 257 -10.22 15.86 -6.10
C ASN A 257 -10.31 16.89 -4.95
N SER A 258 -10.18 16.45 -3.70
CA SER A 258 -10.32 17.28 -2.50
C SER A 258 -9.04 18.02 -2.10
N LEU A 259 -7.89 17.61 -2.62
CA LEU A 259 -6.60 18.18 -2.21
C LEU A 259 -6.29 19.50 -2.92
N GLU A 260 -6.11 20.56 -2.14
CA GLU A 260 -5.67 21.85 -2.67
C GLU A 260 -4.22 21.79 -3.19
N THR A 261 -4.01 22.26 -4.42
CA THR A 261 -2.68 22.32 -5.04
C THR A 261 -2.06 23.72 -4.94
N LEU A 262 -0.74 23.81 -5.17
CA LEU A 262 -0.08 25.11 -5.26
C LEU A 262 -0.57 25.84 -6.52
N LYS A 263 -1.03 27.08 -6.36
CA LYS A 263 -1.50 27.96 -7.47
C LYS A 263 -0.33 28.56 -8.26
N ARG A 264 0.67 27.75 -8.62
CA ARG A 264 1.82 28.16 -9.43
C ARG A 264 2.35 27.02 -10.29
N ARG A 265 3.02 27.37 -11.38
CA ARG A 265 3.75 26.41 -12.20
C ARG A 265 5.12 26.07 -11.58
N ALA A 266 5.65 24.90 -11.94
CA ALA A 266 7.02 24.53 -11.62
C ALA A 266 8.00 25.50 -12.28
N LYS A 267 8.99 25.99 -11.52
CA LYS A 267 10.11 26.78 -12.05
C LYS A 267 10.98 25.90 -12.96
N LEU A 268 11.72 26.51 -13.89
CA LEU A 268 12.64 25.77 -14.77
C LEU A 268 13.66 24.95 -13.96
N SER A 269 14.19 25.51 -12.88
CA SER A 269 15.11 24.83 -11.97
C SER A 269 14.49 23.63 -11.25
N GLU A 270 13.20 23.70 -10.86
CA GLU A 270 12.47 22.57 -10.28
C GLU A 270 12.30 21.44 -11.31
N ARG A 271 11.97 21.78 -12.57
CA ARG A 271 11.83 20.81 -13.66
C ARG A 271 13.15 20.11 -13.99
N LEU A 272 14.25 20.86 -14.06
CA LEU A 272 15.57 20.29 -14.33
C LEU A 272 16.02 19.34 -13.22
N LYS A 273 15.84 19.73 -11.95
CA LYS A 273 16.11 18.85 -10.79
C LYS A 273 15.25 17.60 -10.81
N GLU A 274 13.98 17.73 -11.16
CA GLU A 274 13.06 16.60 -11.28
C GLU A 274 13.47 15.63 -12.39
N ILE A 275 13.86 16.13 -13.56
CA ILE A 275 14.38 15.29 -14.66
C ILE A 275 15.62 14.53 -14.18
N PHE A 276 16.55 15.20 -13.52
CA PHE A 276 17.76 14.58 -12.99
C PHE A 276 17.45 13.50 -11.94
N ALA A 277 16.59 13.81 -10.97
CA ALA A 277 16.18 12.87 -9.92
C ALA A 277 15.47 11.63 -10.50
N LYS A 278 14.58 11.84 -11.47
CA LYS A 278 13.91 10.76 -12.20
C LYS A 278 14.93 9.86 -12.91
N THR A 279 15.86 10.45 -13.68
CA THR A 279 16.90 9.72 -14.42
C THR A 279 17.80 8.92 -13.49
N ILE A 280 18.25 9.49 -12.38
CA ILE A 280 19.02 8.77 -11.36
C ILE A 280 18.23 7.57 -10.84
N SER A 281 16.95 7.78 -10.49
CA SER A 281 16.12 6.69 -9.97
C SER A 281 15.93 5.57 -10.99
N TYR A 282 15.78 5.91 -12.27
CA TYR A 282 15.67 4.96 -13.37
C TYR A 282 16.96 4.15 -13.54
N ILE A 283 18.11 4.82 -13.63
CA ILE A 283 19.41 4.14 -13.78
C ILE A 283 19.68 3.23 -12.57
N GLY A 284 19.43 3.73 -11.36
CA GLY A 284 19.59 2.95 -10.14
C GLY A 284 18.68 1.71 -10.12
N TRP A 285 17.43 1.85 -10.60
CA TRP A 285 16.52 0.73 -10.73
C TRP A 285 16.95 -0.28 -11.81
N ALA A 286 17.36 0.19 -12.98
CA ALA A 286 17.84 -0.65 -14.06
C ALA A 286 19.04 -1.51 -13.62
N LYS A 287 19.98 -0.91 -12.87
CA LYS A 287 21.18 -1.57 -12.32
C LYS A 287 20.93 -2.44 -11.08
N THR A 288 19.74 -2.38 -10.48
CA THR A 288 19.42 -3.20 -9.29
C THR A 288 19.35 -4.67 -9.70
N ASP A 289 20.08 -5.53 -9.01
CA ASP A 289 19.88 -6.98 -9.08
C ASP A 289 18.54 -7.33 -8.43
N LYS A 290 17.56 -7.69 -9.25
CA LYS A 290 16.18 -7.96 -8.83
C LYS A 290 16.02 -9.36 -8.22
N THR A 291 17.09 -10.14 -8.14
CA THR A 291 17.15 -11.43 -7.45
C THR A 291 17.76 -11.34 -6.05
N ALA A 292 18.31 -10.17 -5.68
CA ALA A 292 18.89 -9.95 -4.36
C ALA A 292 17.82 -9.97 -3.24
N ASP A 293 18.21 -10.39 -2.04
CA ASP A 293 17.27 -10.64 -0.92
C ASP A 293 16.53 -9.39 -0.40
N LYS A 294 17.05 -8.19 -0.68
CA LYS A 294 16.49 -6.92 -0.20
C LYS A 294 16.06 -6.03 -1.37
N VAL A 295 15.16 -6.55 -2.20
CA VAL A 295 14.54 -5.83 -3.32
C VAL A 295 13.04 -6.12 -3.39
#